data_AF-A0A7X6YIF4-F1
#
_entry.id   AF-A0A7X6YIF4-F1
#
_cell.length_a   1.000
_cell.length_b   1.000
_cell.length_c   1.000
_cell.angle_alpha   90.00
_cell.angle_beta   90.00
_cell.angle_gamma   90.00
#
_symmetry.space_group_name_H-M   'P 1'
#
loop_
_entity.id
_entity.type
_entity.pdbx_description
1 polymer ?
#
loop_
_entity_poly.entity_id
_entity_poly.type
_entity_poly.pdbx_seq_one_letter_code
_entity_poly.pdbx_strand_id
1 'polypeptide(L)'
;MNKKEFFCVFISLLFLACSPKHEKMQEGMYEPTWESLSQYSSAPDWFRDAKFGIWAHWGPQCQPEQGDWYARGMYDEGSHQYKWHVENYGHPSEFGFKDVINIWKAENWDPDRLMDLYKRVGAKYFFTLGNHHDNLDLWNSKYHEWNSVNMGPKKDIVGGWEKAARANDMYFGVSIHSAHAWTWYETSQRADKEGPMKDVPYDGNLRKEDGKGKWWEGYDPQDLYAQDHPLSEESNNTGRIHSQWGWENGASVPTEEYFQNFFDRNVDMINKYSPDLVYYDDTSMPLWPVSDVGLKVVSHFYNKSIADNKGVNNAVVFAKILTE
;
A
#
# COMPACT_ATOMS: atom_id res chain seq x y z
N MET A 1 -21.19 -21.35 71.49
CA MET A 1 -21.50 -21.04 70.08
C MET A 1 -20.78 -19.74 69.71
N ASN A 2 -19.77 -19.80 68.84
CA ASN A 2 -19.25 -18.62 68.15
C ASN A 2 -18.59 -19.08 66.85
N LYS A 3 -19.24 -18.84 65.71
CA LYS A 3 -18.67 -19.04 64.37
C LYS A 3 -18.15 -17.68 63.91
N LYS A 4 -16.86 -17.61 63.58
CA LYS A 4 -16.26 -16.49 62.83
C LYS A 4 -16.37 -16.85 61.35
N GLU A 5 -17.05 -16.02 60.57
CA GLU A 5 -17.05 -16.10 59.11
C GLU A 5 -15.84 -15.34 58.57
N PHE A 6 -15.09 -15.98 57.67
CA PHE A 6 -13.99 -15.39 56.91
C PHE A 6 -14.54 -15.06 55.52
N PHE A 7 -14.57 -13.79 55.16
CA PHE A 7 -14.93 -13.33 53.83
C PHE A 7 -13.65 -13.19 52.99
N CYS A 8 -13.43 -14.09 52.03
CA CYS A 8 -12.36 -13.96 51.04
C CYS A 8 -12.84 -13.08 49.90
N VAL A 9 -12.27 -11.89 49.75
CA VAL A 9 -12.45 -11.02 48.60
C VAL A 9 -11.49 -11.48 47.49
N PHE A 10 -12.04 -12.00 46.39
CA PHE A 10 -11.29 -12.23 45.16
C PHE A 10 -11.14 -10.90 44.42
N ILE A 11 -9.92 -10.38 44.33
CA ILE A 11 -9.59 -9.23 43.47
C ILE A 11 -9.25 -9.78 42.09
N SER A 12 -10.16 -9.55 41.14
CA SER A 12 -9.93 -9.83 39.71
C SER A 12 -9.06 -8.73 39.11
N LEU A 13 -7.78 -9.01 38.85
CA LEU A 13 -6.90 -8.15 38.08
C LEU A 13 -7.26 -8.27 36.58
N LEU A 14 -7.98 -7.28 36.07
CA LEU A 14 -8.17 -7.07 34.63
C LEU A 14 -6.85 -6.55 34.05
N PHE A 15 -6.11 -7.41 33.35
CA PHE A 15 -5.01 -6.99 32.49
C PHE A 15 -5.60 -6.31 31.26
N LEU A 16 -5.62 -4.97 31.26
CA LEU A 16 -5.74 -4.18 30.04
C LEU A 16 -4.44 -4.36 29.24
N ALA A 17 -4.43 -5.31 28.31
CA ALA A 17 -3.37 -5.40 27.33
C ALA A 17 -3.43 -4.15 26.44
N CYS A 18 -2.54 -3.18 26.65
CA CYS A 18 -2.27 -2.15 25.65
C CYS A 18 -1.84 -2.87 24.37
N SER A 19 -2.67 -2.81 23.32
CA SER A 19 -2.22 -3.20 21.98
C SER A 19 -1.03 -2.31 21.61
N PRO A 20 0.07 -2.86 21.08
CA PRO A 20 1.21 -2.06 20.68
C PRO A 20 0.79 -1.06 19.60
N LYS A 21 1.32 0.17 19.72
CA LYS A 21 1.07 1.29 18.79
C LYS A 21 1.62 1.01 17.39
N HIS A 22 2.65 0.17 17.29
CA HIS A 22 3.37 -0.19 16.06
C HIS A 22 3.49 -1.70 15.95
N GLU A 23 3.65 -2.21 14.73
CA GLU A 23 3.97 -3.60 14.49
C GLU A 23 5.36 -3.95 15.00
N LYS A 24 5.61 -5.25 15.18
CA LYS A 24 6.94 -5.76 15.54
C LYS A 24 7.48 -6.63 14.43
N MET A 25 8.72 -6.34 14.04
CA MET A 25 9.47 -7.21 13.13
C MET A 25 9.63 -8.59 13.78
N GLN A 26 9.50 -9.65 12.98
CA GLN A 26 9.79 -10.98 13.49
C GLN A 26 11.30 -11.21 13.44
N GLU A 27 11.91 -11.40 14.61
CA GLU A 27 13.32 -11.74 14.75
C GLU A 27 13.58 -13.19 14.29
N GLY A 28 14.78 -13.48 13.79
CA GLY A 28 15.11 -14.80 13.27
C GLY A 28 16.45 -14.86 12.54
N MET A 29 16.53 -15.73 11.53
CA MET A 29 17.74 -15.96 10.73
C MET A 29 18.13 -14.74 9.89
N TYR A 30 17.13 -14.02 9.39
CA TYR A 30 17.32 -12.86 8.53
C TYR A 30 17.26 -11.56 9.36
N GLU A 31 18.38 -10.85 9.40
CA GLU A 31 18.52 -9.50 9.91
C GLU A 31 18.24 -8.46 8.82
N PRO A 32 17.91 -7.20 9.15
CA PRO A 32 17.57 -6.16 8.18
C PRO A 32 18.80 -5.55 7.50
N THR A 33 19.65 -6.39 6.92
CA THR A 33 20.81 -5.96 6.12
C THR A 33 20.90 -6.79 4.84
N TRP A 34 21.51 -6.22 3.80
CA TRP A 34 21.73 -6.93 2.53
C TRP A 34 22.59 -8.19 2.69
N GLU A 35 23.61 -8.16 3.54
CA GLU A 35 24.46 -9.33 3.82
C GLU A 35 23.66 -10.47 4.46
N SER A 36 22.65 -10.15 5.29
CA SER A 36 21.78 -11.17 5.86
C SER A 36 20.73 -11.64 4.86
N LEU A 37 20.05 -10.74 4.15
CA LEU A 37 19.01 -11.09 3.18
C LEU A 37 19.56 -11.87 1.97
N SER A 38 20.81 -11.63 1.57
CA SER A 38 21.48 -12.39 0.50
C SER A 38 21.75 -13.85 0.86
N GLN A 39 21.56 -14.26 2.12
CA GLN A 39 21.52 -15.68 2.50
C GLN A 39 20.32 -16.42 1.91
N TYR A 40 19.34 -15.70 1.33
CA TYR A 40 18.31 -16.24 0.45
C TYR A 40 18.97 -16.82 -0.83
N SER A 41 19.47 -18.04 -0.71
CA SER A 41 20.35 -18.67 -1.69
C SER A 41 19.64 -19.12 -2.98
N SER A 42 18.38 -19.54 -2.87
CA SER A 42 17.59 -19.96 -4.03
C SER A 42 16.11 -19.74 -3.79
N ALA A 43 15.38 -19.41 -4.87
CA ALA A 43 13.92 -19.33 -4.82
C ALA A 43 13.32 -20.69 -4.42
N PRO A 44 12.22 -20.71 -3.63
CA PRO A 44 11.59 -21.93 -3.19
C PRO A 44 11.07 -22.75 -4.38
N ASP A 45 11.05 -24.07 -4.23
CA ASP A 45 10.73 -25.00 -5.32
C ASP A 45 9.35 -24.73 -5.92
N TRP A 46 8.37 -24.34 -5.09
CA TRP A 46 7.04 -24.01 -5.58
C TRP A 46 7.06 -22.89 -6.64
N PHE A 47 7.86 -21.85 -6.43
CA PHE A 47 7.92 -20.70 -7.32
C PHE A 47 8.72 -21.06 -8.58
N ARG A 48 9.81 -21.81 -8.38
CA ARG A 48 10.59 -22.37 -9.49
C ARG A 48 9.72 -23.24 -10.38
N ASP A 49 8.80 -24.01 -9.83
CA ASP A 49 7.92 -24.92 -10.58
C ASP A 49 6.66 -24.25 -11.13
N ALA A 50 6.20 -23.16 -10.52
CA ALA A 50 4.96 -22.48 -10.87
C ALA A 50 4.94 -21.96 -12.32
N LYS A 51 6.05 -21.39 -12.80
CA LYS A 51 6.32 -20.81 -14.13
C LYS A 51 5.40 -19.66 -14.59
N PHE A 52 4.11 -19.73 -14.30
CA PHE A 52 3.10 -18.81 -14.80
C PHE A 52 2.15 -18.37 -13.67
N GLY A 53 1.95 -17.05 -13.57
CA GLY A 53 1.03 -16.42 -12.64
C GLY A 53 0.39 -15.19 -13.26
N ILE A 54 -0.63 -14.67 -12.58
CA ILE A 54 -1.43 -13.53 -13.04
C ILE A 54 -1.38 -12.43 -11.98
N TRP A 55 -1.21 -11.19 -12.44
CA TRP A 55 -1.29 -9.99 -11.63
C TRP A 55 -2.58 -9.23 -11.96
N ALA A 56 -3.38 -8.91 -10.95
CA ALA A 56 -4.45 -7.93 -11.07
C ALA A 56 -3.94 -6.55 -10.62
N HIS A 57 -3.57 -5.73 -11.59
CA HIS A 57 -3.24 -4.32 -11.35
C HIS A 57 -4.51 -3.48 -11.34
N TRP A 58 -5.29 -3.60 -10.26
CA TRP A 58 -6.66 -3.10 -10.19
C TRP A 58 -6.96 -2.43 -8.85
N GLY A 59 -7.34 -1.16 -8.92
CA GLY A 59 -7.65 -0.29 -7.79
C GLY A 59 -8.44 0.93 -8.24
N PRO A 60 -8.59 1.98 -7.41
CA PRO A 60 -9.36 3.17 -7.75
C PRO A 60 -8.81 3.91 -8.98
N GLN A 61 -7.52 3.80 -9.30
CA GLN A 61 -6.95 4.37 -10.53
C GLN A 61 -7.62 3.86 -11.81
N CYS A 62 -8.23 2.66 -11.77
CA CYS A 62 -8.96 2.10 -12.90
C CYS A 62 -10.34 2.72 -13.13
N GLN A 63 -10.92 3.39 -12.12
CA GLN A 63 -12.28 3.97 -12.18
C GLN A 63 -12.52 4.89 -13.40
N PRO A 64 -11.54 5.71 -13.83
CA PRO A 64 -11.68 6.58 -15.00
C PRO A 64 -11.34 5.89 -16.34
N GLU A 65 -10.75 4.70 -16.30
CA GLU A 65 -10.29 3.95 -17.48
C GLU A 65 -9.25 4.71 -18.34
N GLN A 66 -8.45 5.59 -17.73
CA GLN A 66 -7.50 6.49 -18.41
C GLN A 66 -6.01 6.14 -18.19
N GLY A 67 -5.72 4.91 -17.77
CA GLY A 67 -4.36 4.37 -17.62
C GLY A 67 -3.82 4.41 -16.19
N ASP A 68 -2.76 3.64 -15.95
CA ASP A 68 -2.30 3.25 -14.61
C ASP A 68 -1.93 4.42 -13.69
N TRP A 69 -1.32 5.46 -14.25
CA TRP A 69 -0.83 6.60 -13.47
C TRP A 69 -1.86 7.73 -13.32
N TYR A 70 -3.15 7.42 -13.48
CA TYR A 70 -4.21 8.44 -13.47
C TYR A 70 -4.18 9.34 -12.23
N ALA A 71 -4.01 8.76 -11.04
CA ALA A 71 -4.00 9.50 -9.79
C ALA A 71 -2.90 10.58 -9.73
N ARG A 72 -1.85 10.46 -10.54
CA ARG A 72 -0.80 11.45 -10.72
C ARG A 72 -1.09 12.40 -11.87
N GLY A 73 -1.38 11.86 -13.06
CA GLY A 73 -1.47 12.66 -14.27
C GLY A 73 -2.75 13.48 -14.38
N MET A 74 -3.79 13.17 -13.60
CA MET A 74 -4.95 14.05 -13.46
C MET A 74 -4.62 15.43 -12.87
N TYR A 75 -3.45 15.58 -12.23
CA TYR A 75 -2.92 16.84 -11.71
C TYR A 75 -1.80 17.45 -12.60
N ASP A 76 -1.54 16.88 -13.78
CA ASP A 76 -0.56 17.40 -14.73
C ASP A 76 -1.25 18.24 -15.81
N GLU A 77 -1.35 19.56 -15.57
CA GLU A 77 -2.08 20.51 -16.44
C GLU A 77 -1.73 20.30 -17.92
N GLY A 78 -2.78 20.06 -18.73
CA GLY A 78 -2.64 19.86 -20.18
C GLY A 78 -2.31 18.43 -20.62
N SER A 79 -2.02 17.50 -19.70
CA SER A 79 -1.89 16.07 -20.01
C SER A 79 -3.21 15.47 -20.50
N HIS A 80 -3.18 14.26 -21.08
CA HIS A 80 -4.42 13.60 -21.52
C HIS A 80 -5.34 13.25 -20.34
N GLN A 81 -4.77 12.83 -19.21
CA GLN A 81 -5.52 12.46 -18.00
C GLN A 81 -6.14 13.68 -17.35
N TYR A 82 -5.41 14.80 -17.25
CA TYR A 82 -5.93 16.06 -16.75
C TYR A 82 -7.10 16.57 -17.60
N LYS A 83 -6.93 16.62 -18.94
CA LYS A 83 -7.98 17.10 -19.85
C LYS A 83 -9.26 16.26 -19.71
N TRP A 84 -9.11 14.94 -19.69
CA TRP A 84 -10.23 14.04 -19.49
C TRP A 84 -10.87 14.25 -18.11
N HIS A 85 -10.07 14.43 -17.06
CA HIS A 85 -10.55 14.66 -15.69
C HIS A 85 -11.40 15.93 -15.60
N VAL A 86 -10.92 17.04 -16.15
CA VAL A 86 -11.66 18.31 -16.15
C VAL A 86 -12.96 18.22 -16.95
N GLU A 87 -12.95 17.52 -18.09
CA GLU A 87 -14.15 17.34 -18.91
C GLU A 87 -15.23 16.47 -18.23
N ASN A 88 -14.83 15.48 -17.42
CA ASN A 88 -15.75 14.47 -16.88
C ASN A 88 -16.10 14.65 -15.40
N TYR A 89 -15.19 15.24 -14.61
CA TYR A 89 -15.33 15.39 -13.16
C TYR A 89 -15.22 16.84 -12.68
N GLY A 90 -14.50 17.69 -13.41
CA GLY A 90 -14.26 19.09 -13.04
C GLY A 90 -12.81 19.34 -12.60
N HIS A 91 -12.53 20.56 -12.11
CA HIS A 91 -11.16 20.93 -11.76
C HIS A 91 -10.63 20.12 -10.56
N PRO A 92 -9.36 19.67 -10.54
CA PRO A 92 -8.83 18.82 -9.47
C PRO A 92 -8.84 19.43 -8.05
N SER A 93 -9.04 20.75 -7.92
CA SER A 93 -9.26 21.41 -6.62
C SER A 93 -10.65 21.13 -6.03
N GLU A 94 -11.63 20.82 -6.87
CA GLU A 94 -13.02 20.56 -6.47
C GLU A 94 -13.32 19.06 -6.42
N PHE A 95 -12.85 18.32 -7.43
CA PHE A 95 -12.95 16.87 -7.51
C PHE A 95 -11.55 16.29 -7.70
N GLY A 96 -10.97 15.77 -6.62
CA GLY A 96 -9.61 15.20 -6.66
C GLY A 96 -9.63 13.67 -6.65
N PHE A 97 -8.46 13.06 -6.51
CA PHE A 97 -8.37 11.60 -6.55
C PHE A 97 -9.06 10.93 -5.34
N LYS A 98 -9.14 11.59 -4.18
CA LYS A 98 -9.98 11.16 -3.06
C LYS A 98 -11.45 10.97 -3.46
N ASP A 99 -11.95 11.80 -4.37
CA ASP A 99 -13.32 11.73 -4.86
C ASP A 99 -13.48 10.60 -5.89
N VAL A 100 -12.46 10.34 -6.72
CA VAL A 100 -12.37 9.15 -7.57
C VAL A 100 -12.41 7.86 -6.73
N ILE A 101 -11.63 7.81 -5.63
CA ILE A 101 -11.66 6.71 -4.66
C ILE A 101 -13.07 6.53 -4.09
N ASN A 102 -13.76 7.63 -3.74
CA ASN A 102 -15.11 7.55 -3.18
C ASN A 102 -16.11 6.92 -4.16
N ILE A 103 -16.01 7.21 -5.47
CA ILE A 103 -16.95 6.66 -6.45
C ILE A 103 -16.55 5.27 -6.97
N TRP A 104 -15.33 4.80 -6.72
CA TRP A 104 -14.92 3.43 -7.06
C TRP A 104 -15.61 2.42 -6.13
N LYS A 105 -16.62 1.70 -6.65
CA LYS A 105 -17.50 0.84 -5.84
C LYS A 105 -17.25 -0.67 -5.95
N ALA A 106 -16.51 -1.12 -6.96
CA ALA A 106 -16.30 -2.55 -7.22
C ALA A 106 -17.61 -3.38 -7.21
N GLU A 107 -18.69 -2.86 -7.81
CA GLU A 107 -20.04 -3.42 -7.65
C GLU A 107 -20.15 -4.84 -8.24
N ASN A 108 -19.52 -5.05 -9.40
CA ASN A 108 -19.52 -6.33 -10.12
C ASN A 108 -18.22 -7.14 -9.91
N TRP A 109 -17.47 -6.85 -8.85
CA TRP A 109 -16.26 -7.59 -8.54
C TRP A 109 -16.61 -8.98 -8.02
N ASP A 110 -16.15 -10.00 -8.75
CA ASP A 110 -16.35 -11.43 -8.48
C ASP A 110 -14.99 -12.14 -8.55
N PRO A 111 -14.25 -12.19 -7.43
CA PRO A 111 -12.91 -12.77 -7.42
C PRO A 111 -12.93 -14.29 -7.64
N ASP A 112 -13.99 -15.00 -7.25
CA ASP A 112 -14.12 -16.45 -7.42
C ASP A 112 -14.20 -16.80 -8.91
N ARG A 113 -15.07 -16.12 -9.67
CA ARG A 113 -15.19 -16.34 -11.13
C ARG A 113 -13.88 -16.05 -11.85
N LEU A 114 -13.17 -15.00 -11.45
CA LEU A 114 -11.89 -14.61 -12.05
C LEU A 114 -10.80 -15.63 -11.70
N MET A 115 -10.74 -16.09 -10.44
CA MET A 115 -9.75 -17.08 -10.03
C MET A 115 -9.97 -18.44 -10.69
N ASP A 116 -11.22 -18.88 -10.83
CA ASP A 116 -11.58 -20.08 -11.59
C ASP A 116 -11.08 -19.98 -13.05
N LEU A 117 -11.21 -18.80 -13.67
CA LEU A 117 -10.67 -18.56 -15.01
C LEU A 117 -9.14 -18.64 -15.01
N TYR A 118 -8.49 -17.99 -14.06
CA TYR A 118 -7.03 -17.94 -13.94
C TYR A 118 -6.42 -19.35 -13.74
N LYS A 119 -7.03 -20.17 -12.88
CA LYS A 119 -6.67 -21.59 -12.71
C LYS A 119 -6.85 -22.36 -14.01
N ARG A 120 -7.98 -22.18 -14.73
CA ARG A 120 -8.25 -22.87 -16.01
C ARG A 120 -7.23 -22.53 -17.09
N VAL A 121 -6.73 -21.29 -17.15
CA VAL A 121 -5.67 -20.90 -18.11
C VAL A 121 -4.27 -21.34 -17.67
N GLY A 122 -4.15 -22.02 -16.52
CA GLY A 122 -2.93 -22.66 -16.07
C GLY A 122 -2.09 -21.86 -15.07
N ALA A 123 -2.59 -20.72 -14.58
CA ALA A 123 -1.88 -19.95 -13.56
C ALA A 123 -1.69 -20.77 -12.28
N LYS A 124 -0.51 -20.67 -11.68
CA LYS A 124 -0.15 -21.34 -10.41
C LYS A 124 -0.08 -20.39 -9.23
N TYR A 125 0.13 -19.11 -9.51
CA TYR A 125 0.09 -18.06 -8.51
C TYR A 125 -0.68 -16.85 -9.03
N PHE A 126 -1.26 -16.12 -8.11
CA PHE A 126 -1.96 -14.87 -8.36
C PHE A 126 -1.46 -13.83 -7.36
N PHE A 127 -1.30 -12.58 -7.80
CA PHE A 127 -1.15 -11.48 -6.86
C PHE A 127 -2.05 -10.31 -7.19
N THR A 128 -2.60 -9.71 -6.13
CA THR A 128 -3.44 -8.51 -6.18
C THR A 128 -2.58 -7.29 -5.94
N LEU A 129 -3.04 -6.13 -6.40
CA LEU A 129 -2.57 -4.86 -5.87
C LEU A 129 -3.00 -4.72 -4.41
N GLY A 130 -2.05 -4.41 -3.52
CA GLY A 130 -2.30 -4.02 -2.13
C GLY A 130 -2.44 -2.51 -2.01
N ASN A 131 -1.60 -1.75 -2.71
CA ASN A 131 -1.75 -0.32 -2.98
C ASN A 131 -0.97 0.03 -4.25
N HIS A 132 -1.40 1.07 -4.97
CA HIS A 132 -0.57 1.70 -6.00
C HIS A 132 0.31 2.80 -5.38
N HIS A 133 0.98 3.59 -6.21
CA HIS A 133 1.55 4.88 -5.78
C HIS A 133 0.45 5.85 -5.32
N ASP A 134 -0.82 5.56 -5.62
CA ASP A 134 -1.99 6.27 -5.13
C ASP A 134 -2.24 6.16 -3.60
N ASN A 135 -1.46 5.32 -2.92
CA ASN A 135 -1.38 5.16 -1.46
C ASN A 135 -2.68 4.73 -0.76
N LEU A 136 -3.69 4.26 -1.50
CA LEU A 136 -4.87 3.65 -0.89
C LEU A 136 -4.63 2.17 -0.57
N ASP A 137 -4.79 1.77 0.68
CA ASP A 137 -4.71 0.36 1.05
C ASP A 137 -5.97 -0.39 0.60
N LEU A 138 -5.80 -1.41 -0.24
CA LEU A 138 -6.87 -2.27 -0.75
C LEU A 138 -7.24 -3.39 0.23
N TRP A 139 -6.88 -3.24 1.51
CA TRP A 139 -7.22 -4.16 2.58
C TRP A 139 -7.76 -3.43 3.79
N ASN A 140 -8.31 -4.14 4.79
CA ASN A 140 -8.71 -3.52 6.06
C ASN A 140 -7.47 -3.17 6.91
N SER A 141 -6.78 -2.08 6.58
CA SER A 141 -5.53 -1.66 7.21
C SER A 141 -5.74 -1.14 8.62
N LYS A 142 -4.94 -1.61 9.58
CA LYS A 142 -4.96 -1.12 10.97
C LYS A 142 -4.30 0.26 11.11
N TYR A 143 -3.36 0.58 10.22
CA TYR A 143 -2.47 1.74 10.34
C TYR A 143 -2.72 2.81 9.27
N HIS A 144 -3.74 2.62 8.45
CA HIS A 144 -4.09 3.55 7.39
C HIS A 144 -5.62 3.66 7.26
N GLU A 145 -6.19 4.79 7.66
CA GLU A 145 -7.63 4.99 7.63
C GLU A 145 -8.17 5.11 6.20
N TRP A 146 -7.33 5.53 5.24
CA TRP A 146 -7.65 5.52 3.82
C TRP A 146 -7.42 4.14 3.24
N ASN A 147 -8.46 3.32 3.34
CA ASN A 147 -8.44 1.97 2.81
C ASN A 147 -9.79 1.59 2.19
N SER A 148 -9.80 0.51 1.40
CA SER A 148 -10.97 0.04 0.64
C SER A 148 -12.17 -0.42 1.48
N VAL A 149 -11.99 -0.66 2.78
CA VAL A 149 -13.10 -0.92 3.70
C VAL A 149 -13.73 0.38 4.18
N ASN A 150 -12.91 1.39 4.46
CA ASN A 150 -13.37 2.70 4.91
C ASN A 150 -13.83 3.60 3.77
N MET A 151 -13.33 3.39 2.56
CA MET A 151 -13.58 4.22 1.38
C MET A 151 -14.24 3.42 0.26
N GLY A 152 -14.73 4.11 -0.77
CA GLY A 152 -15.12 3.50 -2.05
C GLY A 152 -15.99 2.24 -1.94
N PRO A 153 -15.43 1.04 -2.18
CA PRO A 153 -16.19 -0.20 -2.32
C PRO A 153 -16.69 -0.78 -1.00
N LYS A 154 -16.16 -0.34 0.16
CA LYS A 154 -16.49 -0.89 1.49
C LYS A 154 -16.26 -2.40 1.58
N LYS A 155 -15.17 -2.87 0.97
CA LYS A 155 -14.80 -4.27 0.83
C LYS A 155 -13.32 -4.45 1.10
N ASP A 156 -12.96 -5.56 1.75
CA ASP A 156 -11.57 -5.98 1.88
C ASP A 156 -11.14 -6.66 0.56
N ILE A 157 -10.55 -5.89 -0.35
CA ILE A 157 -10.25 -6.36 -1.71
C ILE A 157 -9.14 -7.42 -1.67
N VAL A 158 -8.05 -7.16 -0.94
CA VAL A 158 -6.95 -8.11 -0.75
C VAL A 158 -7.47 -9.39 -0.10
N GLY A 159 -8.26 -9.29 0.97
CA GLY A 159 -8.81 -10.46 1.66
C GLY A 159 -9.80 -11.27 0.81
N GLY A 160 -10.56 -10.64 -0.09
CA GLY A 160 -11.43 -11.39 -1.02
C GLY A 160 -10.65 -12.11 -2.10
N TRP A 161 -9.58 -11.50 -2.63
CA TRP A 161 -8.68 -12.16 -3.57
C TRP A 161 -7.89 -13.32 -2.94
N GLU A 162 -7.41 -13.14 -1.70
CA GLU A 162 -6.71 -14.17 -0.94
C GLU A 162 -7.57 -15.43 -0.82
N LYS A 163 -8.80 -15.28 -0.32
CA LYS A 163 -9.75 -16.40 -0.16
C LYS A 163 -10.01 -17.11 -1.48
N ALA A 164 -10.26 -16.36 -2.56
CA ALA A 164 -10.51 -16.93 -3.88
C ALA A 164 -9.29 -17.70 -4.41
N ALA A 165 -8.08 -17.14 -4.25
CA ALA A 165 -6.82 -17.80 -4.64
C ALA A 165 -6.62 -19.12 -3.88
N ARG A 166 -6.77 -19.10 -2.55
CA ARG A 166 -6.60 -20.28 -1.70
C ARG A 166 -7.65 -21.36 -2.00
N ALA A 167 -8.90 -20.97 -2.21
CA ALA A 167 -9.98 -21.90 -2.61
C ALA A 167 -9.71 -22.58 -3.97
N ASN A 168 -8.88 -21.96 -4.80
CA ASN A 168 -8.44 -22.47 -6.09
C ASN A 168 -7.07 -23.15 -6.07
N ASP A 169 -6.49 -23.46 -4.90
CA ASP A 169 -5.16 -24.08 -4.76
C ASP A 169 -4.04 -23.28 -5.45
N MET A 170 -4.18 -21.95 -5.49
CA MET A 170 -3.17 -21.05 -6.06
C MET A 170 -2.34 -20.41 -4.96
N TYR A 171 -1.04 -20.21 -5.24
CA TYR A 171 -0.21 -19.34 -4.41
C TYR A 171 -0.71 -17.90 -4.53
N PHE A 172 -0.70 -17.18 -3.42
CA PHE A 172 -1.26 -15.84 -3.29
C PHE A 172 -0.15 -14.83 -3.00
N GLY A 173 -0.20 -13.67 -3.64
CA GLY A 173 0.70 -12.57 -3.36
C GLY A 173 0.03 -11.21 -3.35
N VAL A 174 0.79 -10.21 -2.90
CA VAL A 174 0.35 -8.82 -2.83
C VAL A 174 1.44 -7.92 -3.41
N SER A 175 1.04 -6.97 -4.25
CA SER A 175 1.95 -5.96 -4.78
C SER A 175 1.80 -4.63 -4.04
N ILE A 176 2.91 -4.03 -3.62
CA ILE A 176 2.98 -2.81 -2.79
C ILE A 176 3.83 -1.77 -3.51
N HIS A 177 3.24 -0.60 -3.75
CA HIS A 177 3.82 0.47 -4.56
C HIS A 177 3.88 1.79 -3.78
N SER A 178 3.34 1.83 -2.57
CA SER A 178 3.18 3.04 -1.75
C SER A 178 4.49 3.65 -1.26
N ALA A 179 5.64 2.98 -1.40
CA ALA A 179 6.93 3.57 -1.05
C ALA A 179 7.13 4.93 -1.74
N HIS A 180 6.77 5.02 -3.02
CA HIS A 180 6.93 6.22 -3.83
C HIS A 180 5.81 7.24 -3.72
N ALA A 181 4.74 7.02 -2.94
CA ALA A 181 3.62 7.97 -2.88
C ALA A 181 4.07 9.39 -2.51
N TRP A 182 5.05 9.52 -1.61
CA TRP A 182 5.69 10.78 -1.21
C TRP A 182 6.08 11.65 -2.41
N THR A 183 6.94 11.18 -3.31
CA THR A 183 7.39 11.96 -4.48
C THR A 183 6.46 11.84 -5.68
N TRP A 184 5.73 10.73 -5.80
CA TRP A 184 4.86 10.47 -6.94
C TRP A 184 3.60 11.35 -6.94
N TYR A 185 3.06 11.70 -5.78
CA TYR A 185 1.90 12.59 -5.65
C TYR A 185 2.21 14.08 -5.68
N GLU A 186 3.46 14.50 -5.86
CA GLU A 186 3.84 15.93 -5.87
C GLU A 186 3.10 16.77 -6.94
N THR A 187 2.48 16.15 -7.94
CA THR A 187 1.61 16.88 -8.87
C THR A 187 0.35 17.41 -8.18
N SER A 188 -0.18 16.71 -7.16
CA SER A 188 -1.37 17.13 -6.42
C SER A 188 -1.16 18.37 -5.55
N GLN A 189 0.10 18.77 -5.28
CA GLN A 189 0.41 20.03 -4.58
C GLN A 189 0.32 21.26 -5.50
N ARG A 190 0.24 21.05 -6.82
CA ARG A 190 0.36 22.11 -7.83
C ARG A 190 -0.98 22.84 -8.03
N ALA A 191 -0.97 23.73 -9.02
CA ALA A 191 -2.12 24.45 -9.53
C ALA A 191 -1.97 24.59 -11.05
N ASP A 192 -3.07 24.88 -11.73
CA ASP A 192 -3.05 25.34 -13.11
C ASP A 192 -2.19 26.61 -13.24
N LYS A 193 -1.44 26.72 -14.34
CA LYS A 193 -0.63 27.90 -14.65
C LYS A 193 -1.39 28.90 -15.49
N GLU A 194 -2.43 28.48 -16.21
CA GLU A 194 -3.23 29.32 -17.08
C GLU A 194 -4.73 29.03 -16.95
N GLY A 195 -5.56 29.90 -17.54
CA GLY A 195 -7.01 29.73 -17.54
C GLY A 195 -7.73 30.18 -16.26
N PRO A 196 -9.05 29.91 -16.14
CA PRO A 196 -9.88 30.46 -15.06
C PRO A 196 -9.54 29.95 -13.65
N MET A 197 -8.91 28.78 -13.56
CA MET A 197 -8.50 28.15 -12.29
C MET A 197 -7.00 28.35 -12.00
N LYS A 198 -6.34 29.26 -12.73
CA LYS A 198 -4.95 29.62 -12.52
C LYS A 198 -4.66 29.92 -11.04
N ASP A 199 -3.54 29.38 -10.56
CA ASP A 199 -3.04 29.52 -9.20
C ASP A 199 -3.97 29.00 -8.09
N VAL A 200 -5.10 28.34 -8.43
CA VAL A 200 -5.94 27.63 -7.46
C VAL A 200 -5.27 26.29 -7.15
N PRO A 201 -4.81 26.04 -5.90
CA PRO A 201 -4.20 24.76 -5.56
C PRO A 201 -5.16 23.61 -5.79
N TYR A 202 -4.63 22.49 -6.30
CA TYR A 202 -5.36 21.23 -6.29
C TYR A 202 -5.54 20.72 -4.85
N ASP A 203 -6.14 19.55 -4.69
CA ASP A 203 -6.56 19.04 -3.39
C ASP A 203 -5.46 18.33 -2.58
N GLY A 204 -4.22 18.28 -3.06
CA GLY A 204 -3.10 17.63 -2.37
C GLY A 204 -2.73 18.27 -1.03
N ASN A 205 -3.10 19.55 -0.81
CA ASN A 205 -2.82 20.28 0.43
C ASN A 205 -4.00 20.34 1.41
N LEU A 206 -5.12 19.65 1.12
CA LEU A 206 -6.26 19.62 2.03
C LEU A 206 -5.88 19.01 3.39
N ARG A 207 -6.60 19.45 4.43
CA ARG A 207 -6.50 18.94 5.80
C ARG A 207 -7.84 18.39 6.27
N LYS A 208 -7.83 17.66 7.38
CA LYS A 208 -9.03 17.09 8.03
C LYS A 208 -10.15 18.12 8.21
N GLU A 209 -9.82 19.36 8.57
CA GLU A 209 -10.77 20.44 8.83
C GLU A 209 -11.55 20.87 7.58
N ASP A 210 -10.92 20.79 6.40
CA ASP A 210 -11.54 21.14 5.11
C ASP A 210 -12.66 20.15 4.73
N GLY A 211 -12.76 19.04 5.46
CA GLY A 211 -13.73 17.97 5.28
C GLY A 211 -15.05 18.17 6.00
N LYS A 212 -15.15 19.19 6.86
CA LYS A 212 -16.37 19.44 7.64
C LYS A 212 -17.59 19.62 6.73
N GLY A 213 -18.62 18.79 6.93
CA GLY A 213 -19.83 18.77 6.11
C GLY A 213 -19.68 18.09 4.74
N LYS A 214 -18.52 17.49 4.45
CA LYS A 214 -18.25 16.71 3.21
C LYS A 214 -18.29 15.22 3.52
N TRP A 215 -18.32 14.39 2.46
CA TRP A 215 -18.42 12.94 2.59
C TRP A 215 -17.23 12.29 3.33
N TRP A 216 -16.09 12.97 3.34
CA TRP A 216 -14.84 12.54 3.98
C TRP A 216 -14.61 13.22 5.35
N GLU A 217 -15.64 13.83 5.95
CA GLU A 217 -15.54 14.40 7.30
C GLU A 217 -14.95 13.40 8.29
N GLY A 218 -13.91 13.81 9.00
CA GLY A 218 -13.21 12.96 9.97
C GLY A 218 -11.95 12.27 9.43
N TYR A 219 -11.73 12.25 8.12
CA TYR A 219 -10.52 11.70 7.49
C TYR A 219 -9.59 12.84 7.05
N ASP A 220 -8.29 12.71 7.28
CA ASP A 220 -7.31 13.68 6.81
C ASP A 220 -6.75 13.26 5.44
N PRO A 221 -6.96 14.02 4.35
CA PRO A 221 -6.37 13.70 3.05
C PRO A 221 -4.84 13.62 3.07
N GLN A 222 -4.16 14.17 4.07
CA GLN A 222 -2.71 14.00 4.20
C GLN A 222 -2.29 12.57 4.53
N ASP A 223 -3.14 11.78 5.19
CA ASP A 223 -2.83 10.36 5.38
C ASP A 223 -2.78 9.63 4.02
N LEU A 224 -3.68 10.01 3.09
CA LEU A 224 -3.73 9.48 1.73
C LEU A 224 -2.59 10.05 0.85
N TYR A 225 -2.54 11.37 0.68
CA TYR A 225 -1.65 11.99 -0.28
C TYR A 225 -0.20 12.06 0.22
N ALA A 226 0.00 12.21 1.54
CA ALA A 226 1.30 12.42 2.17
C ALA A 226 2.08 13.56 1.49
N GLN A 227 1.46 14.73 1.35
CA GLN A 227 2.00 15.86 0.56
C GLN A 227 2.33 17.10 1.39
N ASP A 228 2.28 17.01 2.72
CA ASP A 228 2.78 18.05 3.62
C ASP A 228 4.31 18.00 3.74
N HIS A 229 4.99 18.18 2.61
CA HIS A 229 6.45 18.18 2.53
C HIS A 229 6.96 19.08 1.41
N PRO A 230 8.22 19.52 1.48
CA PRO A 230 8.86 20.21 0.37
C PRO A 230 8.86 19.36 -0.89
N LEU A 231 8.50 19.98 -2.01
CA LEU A 231 8.61 19.37 -3.34
C LEU A 231 10.06 19.01 -3.65
N SER A 232 10.23 17.93 -4.40
CA SER A 232 11.51 17.59 -4.99
C SER A 232 12.00 18.71 -5.92
N GLU A 233 13.32 18.80 -6.12
CA GLU A 233 13.88 19.79 -7.04
C GLU A 233 13.23 19.67 -8.45
N GLU A 234 13.06 20.79 -9.14
CA GLU A 234 12.41 20.90 -10.45
C GLU A 234 11.08 20.10 -10.60
N SER A 235 10.32 19.92 -9.51
CA SER A 235 9.11 19.08 -9.52
C SER A 235 8.15 19.43 -10.66
N ASN A 236 8.03 20.71 -11.03
CA ASN A 236 7.24 21.19 -12.17
C ASN A 236 7.52 20.48 -13.52
N ASN A 237 8.67 19.84 -13.69
CA ASN A 237 8.93 18.90 -14.77
C ASN A 237 8.45 17.50 -14.36
N THR A 238 7.23 17.13 -14.76
CA THR A 238 6.57 15.87 -14.38
C THR A 238 7.39 14.62 -14.72
N GLY A 239 8.25 14.67 -15.75
CA GLY A 239 9.14 13.57 -16.15
C GLY A 239 10.37 13.36 -15.27
N ARG A 240 10.72 14.33 -14.40
CA ARG A 240 11.89 14.24 -13.50
C ARG A 240 11.78 13.08 -12.50
N ILE A 241 10.56 12.63 -12.22
CA ILE A 241 10.28 11.49 -11.33
C ILE A 241 11.09 10.23 -11.70
N HIS A 242 11.36 10.01 -12.99
CA HIS A 242 12.11 8.83 -13.43
C HIS A 242 13.58 8.85 -12.98
N SER A 243 14.24 10.00 -12.99
CA SER A 243 15.62 10.13 -12.45
C SER A 243 15.65 10.15 -10.92
N GLN A 244 14.51 10.36 -10.28
CA GLN A 244 14.35 10.44 -8.83
C GLN A 244 13.83 9.14 -8.21
N TRP A 245 13.52 8.14 -9.02
CA TRP A 245 12.95 6.86 -8.57
C TRP A 245 13.88 6.07 -7.64
N GLY A 246 15.18 6.37 -7.65
CA GLY A 246 16.17 5.81 -6.72
C GLY A 246 16.40 6.65 -5.45
N TRP A 247 15.56 7.65 -5.17
CA TRP A 247 15.74 8.65 -4.10
C TRP A 247 16.95 9.58 -4.27
N GLU A 248 17.46 9.65 -5.50
CA GLU A 248 18.60 10.47 -5.89
C GLU A 248 18.14 11.74 -6.63
N ASN A 249 19.11 12.52 -7.13
CA ASN A 249 18.88 13.63 -8.05
C ASN A 249 17.87 14.67 -7.51
N GLY A 250 17.97 15.00 -6.22
CA GLY A 250 17.13 16.00 -5.57
C GLY A 250 15.69 15.54 -5.30
N ALA A 251 15.45 14.23 -5.19
CA ALA A 251 14.21 13.69 -4.65
C ALA A 251 13.99 14.17 -3.20
N SER A 252 12.75 14.55 -2.87
CA SER A 252 12.35 14.82 -1.49
C SER A 252 12.37 13.53 -0.68
N VAL A 253 13.02 13.56 0.48
CA VAL A 253 13.20 12.38 1.34
C VAL A 253 12.08 12.31 2.37
N PRO A 254 11.39 11.16 2.52
CA PRO A 254 10.32 11.02 3.50
C PRO A 254 10.79 11.13 4.95
N THR A 255 9.85 11.36 5.86
CA THR A 255 10.12 11.42 7.30
C THR A 255 10.19 10.03 7.94
N GLU A 256 10.77 9.95 9.15
CA GLU A 256 10.75 8.74 9.97
C GLU A 256 9.33 8.23 10.27
N GLU A 257 8.35 9.14 10.37
CA GLU A 257 6.95 8.78 10.55
C GLU A 257 6.39 8.06 9.32
N TYR A 258 6.74 8.53 8.12
CA TYR A 258 6.37 7.87 6.87
C TYR A 258 7.02 6.49 6.76
N PHE A 259 8.31 6.38 7.10
CA PHE A 259 9.01 5.10 7.14
C PHE A 259 8.34 4.12 8.11
N GLN A 260 8.05 4.55 9.35
CA GLN A 260 7.38 3.71 10.34
C GLN A 260 5.96 3.31 9.91
N ASN A 261 5.19 4.22 9.32
CA ASN A 261 3.85 3.90 8.81
C ASN A 261 3.92 2.88 7.67
N PHE A 262 4.88 3.02 6.75
CA PHE A 262 5.13 2.04 5.69
C PHE A 262 5.45 0.66 6.29
N PHE A 263 6.32 0.60 7.30
CA PHE A 263 6.64 -0.64 8.02
C PHE A 263 5.38 -1.29 8.60
N ASP A 264 4.61 -0.53 9.39
CA ASP A 264 3.44 -1.03 10.10
C ASP A 264 2.37 -1.56 9.15
N ARG A 265 2.11 -0.84 8.05
CA ARG A 265 1.15 -1.24 7.01
C ARG A 265 1.56 -2.54 6.33
N ASN A 266 2.85 -2.67 5.98
CA ASN A 266 3.34 -3.87 5.32
C ASN A 266 3.33 -5.09 6.25
N VAL A 267 3.75 -4.92 7.50
CA VAL A 267 3.74 -6.01 8.49
C VAL A 267 2.31 -6.41 8.87
N ASP A 268 1.37 -5.46 9.00
CA ASP A 268 -0.07 -5.74 9.14
C ASP A 268 -0.59 -6.61 7.99
N MET A 269 -0.30 -6.21 6.74
CA MET A 269 -0.71 -6.94 5.55
C MET A 269 -0.13 -8.37 5.53
N ILE A 270 1.17 -8.52 5.77
CA ILE A 270 1.84 -9.83 5.80
C ILE A 270 1.25 -10.72 6.90
N ASN A 271 1.05 -10.17 8.10
CA ASN A 271 0.50 -10.91 9.24
C ASN A 271 -0.94 -11.35 9.01
N LYS A 272 -1.73 -10.54 8.32
CA LYS A 272 -3.16 -10.76 8.12
C LYS A 272 -3.46 -11.78 7.03
N TYR A 273 -2.69 -11.75 5.95
CA TYR A 273 -2.99 -12.54 4.75
C TYR A 273 -1.98 -13.66 4.47
N SER A 274 -0.83 -13.68 5.16
CA SER A 274 0.25 -14.65 4.92
C SER A 274 0.47 -14.92 3.42
N PRO A 275 0.80 -13.88 2.62
CA PRO A 275 1.07 -14.07 1.20
C PRO A 275 2.29 -14.98 1.02
N ASP A 276 2.32 -15.76 -0.06
CA ASP A 276 3.51 -16.51 -0.47
C ASP A 276 4.50 -15.61 -1.21
N LEU A 277 4.02 -14.49 -1.75
CA LEU A 277 4.79 -13.54 -2.54
C LEU A 277 4.44 -12.09 -2.22
N VAL A 278 5.45 -11.23 -2.13
CA VAL A 278 5.26 -9.77 -2.11
C VAL A 278 6.06 -9.12 -3.24
N TYR A 279 5.41 -8.26 -4.02
CA TYR A 279 6.06 -7.51 -5.10
C TYR A 279 6.13 -6.02 -4.78
N TYR A 280 7.35 -5.51 -4.65
CA TYR A 280 7.61 -4.08 -4.49
C TYR A 280 7.92 -3.42 -5.83
N ASP A 281 7.20 -2.34 -6.16
CA ASP A 281 7.42 -1.58 -7.40
C ASP A 281 8.56 -0.55 -7.29
N ASP A 282 9.60 -0.91 -6.55
CA ASP A 282 10.75 -0.09 -6.21
C ASP A 282 11.96 -0.45 -7.09
N THR A 283 12.90 0.50 -7.25
CA THR A 283 14.17 0.23 -7.94
C THR A 283 14.91 -0.94 -7.27
N SER A 284 15.05 -0.88 -5.95
CA SER A 284 15.67 -1.88 -5.10
C SER A 284 14.65 -2.33 -4.04
N MET A 285 15.02 -2.42 -2.77
CA MET A 285 14.05 -2.55 -1.69
C MET A 285 13.34 -1.22 -1.40
N PRO A 286 12.09 -1.27 -0.90
CA PRO A 286 11.33 -0.07 -0.58
C PRO A 286 12.09 0.93 0.27
N LEU A 287 12.10 2.19 -0.17
CA LEU A 287 12.73 3.32 0.53
C LEU A 287 14.26 3.21 0.68
N TRP A 288 14.92 2.25 0.03
CA TRP A 288 16.40 2.16 -0.02
C TRP A 288 16.97 3.15 -1.06
N PRO A 289 18.07 3.89 -0.77
CA PRO A 289 18.94 3.81 0.40
C PRO A 289 18.64 4.84 1.51
N VAL A 290 17.53 5.58 1.41
CA VAL A 290 17.21 6.63 2.38
C VAL A 290 16.69 6.07 3.72
N SER A 291 16.27 4.81 3.74
CA SER A 291 15.85 4.07 4.94
C SER A 291 16.12 2.57 4.81
N ASP A 292 16.34 1.89 5.93
CA ASP A 292 16.46 0.42 6.02
C ASP A 292 15.10 -0.29 6.16
N VAL A 293 13.99 0.46 6.13
CA VAL A 293 12.68 -0.07 6.46
C VAL A 293 12.20 -1.16 5.49
N GLY A 294 12.51 -1.05 4.19
CA GLY A 294 12.24 -2.11 3.23
C GLY A 294 12.94 -3.41 3.60
N LEU A 295 14.19 -3.34 4.08
CA LEU A 295 14.94 -4.50 4.55
C LEU A 295 14.28 -5.10 5.79
N LYS A 296 13.83 -4.27 6.76
CA LYS A 296 13.09 -4.73 7.95
C LYS A 296 11.82 -5.49 7.60
N VAL A 297 11.04 -4.99 6.64
CA VAL A 297 9.82 -5.66 6.19
C VAL A 297 10.14 -7.02 5.55
N VAL A 298 11.16 -7.09 4.69
CA VAL A 298 11.58 -8.35 4.06
C VAL A 298 12.12 -9.35 5.07
N SER A 299 12.92 -8.90 6.05
CA SER A 299 13.40 -9.75 7.15
C SER A 299 12.24 -10.32 7.96
N HIS A 300 11.24 -9.50 8.31
CA HIS A 300 10.00 -9.98 8.93
C HIS A 300 9.33 -11.06 8.08
N PHE A 301 9.16 -10.81 6.77
CA PHE A 301 8.47 -11.74 5.88
C PHE A 301 9.18 -13.10 5.78
N TYR A 302 10.50 -13.10 5.61
CA TYR A 302 11.30 -14.32 5.55
C TYR A 302 11.31 -15.08 6.88
N ASN A 303 11.53 -14.39 8.00
CA ASN A 303 11.53 -15.02 9.32
C ASN A 303 10.15 -15.61 9.66
N LYS A 304 9.07 -14.89 9.33
CA LYS A 304 7.70 -15.39 9.45
C LYS A 304 7.49 -16.64 8.61
N SER A 305 7.91 -16.63 7.34
CA SER A 305 7.82 -17.81 6.49
C SER A 305 8.54 -19.01 7.10
N ILE A 306 9.76 -18.84 7.63
CA ILE A 306 10.52 -19.91 8.29
C ILE A 306 9.73 -20.48 9.48
N ALA A 307 9.19 -19.61 10.32
CA ALA A 307 8.43 -20.04 11.50
C ALA A 307 7.17 -20.82 11.11
N ASP A 308 6.43 -20.34 10.09
CA ASP A 308 5.20 -20.97 9.63
C ASP A 308 5.45 -22.30 8.88
N ASN A 309 6.64 -22.46 8.28
CA ASN A 309 6.96 -23.59 7.41
C ASN A 309 8.06 -24.50 7.99
N LYS A 310 8.09 -24.66 9.32
CA LYS A 310 8.96 -25.64 10.03
C LYS A 310 10.45 -25.50 9.68
N GLY A 311 10.93 -24.26 9.57
CA GLY A 311 12.33 -23.97 9.29
C GLY A 311 12.66 -23.72 7.82
N VAL A 312 11.68 -23.80 6.91
CA VAL A 312 11.88 -23.58 5.47
C VAL A 312 11.37 -22.20 5.08
N ASN A 313 12.17 -21.41 4.38
CA ASN A 313 11.69 -20.15 3.81
C ASN A 313 10.99 -20.42 2.46
N ASN A 314 9.69 -20.16 2.40
CA ASN A 314 8.84 -20.29 1.21
C ASN A 314 8.42 -18.93 0.65
N ALA A 315 8.80 -17.82 1.29
CA ALA A 315 8.45 -16.49 0.84
C ALA A 315 9.24 -16.10 -0.42
N VAL A 316 8.58 -15.37 -1.32
CA VAL A 316 9.19 -14.79 -2.52
C VAL A 316 9.01 -13.28 -2.50
N VAL A 317 10.10 -12.54 -2.70
CA VAL A 317 10.06 -11.08 -2.84
C VAL A 317 10.51 -10.70 -4.24
N PHE A 318 9.77 -9.80 -4.88
CA PHE A 318 10.15 -9.18 -6.13
C PHE A 318 10.55 -7.72 -5.91
N ALA A 319 11.63 -7.30 -6.57
CA ALA A 319 12.08 -5.92 -6.74
C ALA A 319 12.61 -5.75 -8.18
N LYS A 320 12.70 -4.51 -8.69
CA LYS A 320 13.06 -4.28 -10.11
C LYS A 320 14.53 -4.57 -10.41
N ILE A 321 15.43 -4.19 -9.51
CA ILE A 321 16.88 -4.29 -9.69
C ILE A 321 17.50 -4.82 -8.40
N LEU A 322 18.37 -5.83 -8.52
CA LEU A 322 19.27 -6.22 -7.44
C LEU A 322 20.45 -5.25 -7.48
N THR A 323 20.53 -4.36 -6.49
CA THR A 323 21.52 -3.28 -6.45
C THR A 323 22.79 -3.65 -5.71
N GLU A 324 22.76 -4.69 -4.87
CA GLU A 324 23.82 -5.09 -3.93
C GLU A 324 24.02 -6.61 -3.87
#